data_AF-A0A2K3MXK4-F1
#
_entry.id   AF-A0A2K3MXK4-F1
#
_cell.length_a   1.000
_cell.length_b   1.000
_cell.length_c   1.000
_cell.angle_alpha   90.00
_cell.angle_beta   90.00
_cell.angle_gamma   90.00
#
_symmetry.space_group_name_H-M   'P 1'
#
loop_
_entity.id
_entity.type
_entity.pdbx_description
1 polymer ?
#
loop_
_entity_poly.entity_id
_entity_poly.type
_entity_poly.pdbx_seq_one_letter_code
_entity_poly.pdbx_strand_id
1 'polypeptide(L)'
;MFLNDNNNTNGYNHHQPPSPPPPGMLQTHSHHDRARRGTRRSRASASTSNSIVRVSDTEQQPPPPPQDQQQQQQPNRSPCTDYDMAYFHSYAHLGIHQEMIKDRVRTETYREAIMRHQDSIAGKVVVDVGCGTGILSIFCAQAGAKRVYAVDASDIALQ
;
A
#
# COMPACT_ATOMS: atom_id res chain seq x y z
N MET A 1 58.32 -13.17 -28.78
CA MET A 1 58.15 -13.97 -27.56
C MET A 1 56.78 -13.64 -26.99
N PHE A 2 56.01 -14.67 -26.67
CA PHE A 2 54.55 -14.71 -26.56
C PHE A 2 53.95 -14.06 -25.30
N LEU A 3 52.69 -13.61 -25.44
CA LEU A 3 51.50 -13.65 -24.54
C LEU A 3 51.68 -13.18 -23.09
N ASN A 4 50.76 -12.46 -22.43
CA ASN A 4 49.31 -12.58 -22.48
C ASN A 4 48.64 -11.38 -21.79
N ASP A 5 47.50 -10.95 -22.34
CA ASP A 5 46.53 -10.06 -21.71
C ASP A 5 45.96 -10.66 -20.42
N ASN A 6 45.64 -9.82 -19.43
CA ASN A 6 44.40 -10.01 -18.67
C ASN A 6 43.85 -8.68 -18.13
N ASN A 7 42.90 -8.21 -18.92
CA ASN A 7 41.83 -7.29 -18.65
C ASN A 7 41.07 -7.66 -17.36
N ASN A 8 40.85 -6.70 -16.45
CA ASN A 8 39.71 -6.76 -15.54
C ASN A 8 39.07 -5.37 -15.42
N THR A 9 38.22 -5.08 -16.39
CA THR A 9 37.20 -4.04 -16.34
C THR A 9 36.21 -4.34 -15.21
N ASN A 10 36.28 -3.59 -14.11
CA ASN A 10 35.16 -3.49 -13.18
C ASN A 10 34.05 -2.67 -13.87
N GLY A 11 33.12 -3.39 -14.49
CA GLY A 11 31.91 -2.84 -15.09
C GLY A 11 30.94 -2.35 -14.02
N TYR A 12 31.13 -1.12 -13.54
CA TYR A 12 30.06 -0.36 -12.92
C TYR A 12 29.21 0.24 -14.03
N ASN A 13 28.16 -0.48 -14.41
CA ASN A 13 27.12 0.03 -15.28
C ASN A 13 26.41 1.16 -14.53
N HIS A 14 26.60 2.41 -14.96
CA HIS A 14 25.83 3.56 -14.49
C HIS A 14 24.37 3.39 -14.94
N HIS A 15 23.53 2.80 -14.09
CA HIS A 15 22.08 2.85 -14.28
C HIS A 15 21.58 4.15 -13.66
N GLN A 16 21.45 5.18 -14.49
CA GLN A 16 20.68 6.37 -14.15
C GLN A 16 19.21 5.97 -13.93
N PRO A 17 18.54 6.47 -12.86
CA PRO A 17 17.09 6.32 -12.73
C PRO A 17 16.37 7.09 -13.86
N PRO A 18 15.24 6.58 -14.40
CA PRO A 18 14.53 7.23 -15.49
C PRO A 18 13.93 8.59 -15.06
N SER A 19 14.08 9.60 -15.90
CA SER A 19 13.53 10.94 -15.69
C SER A 19 12.00 10.97 -15.86
N PRO A 20 11.28 11.82 -15.09
CA PRO A 20 9.83 11.92 -15.19
C PRO A 20 9.36 12.55 -16.52
N PRO A 21 8.21 12.14 -17.07
CA PRO A 21 7.67 12.69 -18.31
C PRO A 21 7.12 14.12 -18.13
N PRO A 22 7.15 14.97 -19.18
CA PRO A 22 6.72 16.36 -19.13
C PRO A 22 5.19 16.52 -19.04
N PRO A 23 4.68 17.57 -18.35
CA PRO A 23 3.25 17.80 -18.21
C PRO A 23 2.66 18.49 -19.45
N GLY A 24 1.66 17.86 -20.05
CA GLY A 24 0.96 18.38 -21.23
C GLY A 24 -0.54 18.05 -21.26
N MET A 25 -1.33 19.10 -21.04
CA MET A 25 -2.66 19.41 -21.58
C MET A 25 -3.94 18.74 -21.02
N LEU A 26 -4.78 19.65 -20.55
CA LEU A 26 -6.17 19.63 -20.11
C LEU A 26 -7.15 18.87 -21.04
N GLN A 27 -8.07 18.09 -20.46
CA GLN A 27 -9.40 17.88 -21.03
C GLN A 27 -10.46 17.75 -19.93
N THR A 28 -11.44 18.64 -20.01
CA THR A 28 -12.64 18.74 -19.17
C THR A 28 -13.69 17.77 -19.69
N HIS A 29 -14.42 17.07 -18.83
CA HIS A 29 -15.81 16.67 -19.08
C HIS A 29 -16.59 16.39 -17.79
N SER A 30 -17.88 16.62 -17.91
CA SER A 30 -18.88 17.04 -16.94
C SER A 30 -19.72 15.93 -16.32
N HIS A 31 -20.28 16.23 -15.13
CA HIS A 31 -21.59 15.86 -14.58
C HIS A 31 -22.15 14.44 -14.84
N HIS A 32 -22.38 13.69 -13.76
CA HIS A 32 -23.64 12.94 -13.59
C HIS A 32 -24.07 12.85 -12.12
N ASP A 33 -25.37 13.02 -11.93
CA ASP A 33 -26.12 13.23 -10.70
C ASP A 33 -26.81 11.95 -10.22
N ARG A 34 -27.37 11.99 -8.99
CA ARG A 34 -28.36 11.05 -8.36
C ARG A 34 -27.86 9.68 -7.84
N ALA A 35 -28.38 9.06 -6.77
CA ALA A 35 -29.55 9.28 -5.90
C ALA A 35 -29.42 8.54 -4.54
N ARG A 36 -30.21 8.99 -3.55
CA ARG A 36 -30.44 8.41 -2.21
C ARG A 36 -31.38 7.18 -2.20
N ARG A 37 -31.24 6.35 -1.15
CA ARG A 37 -32.22 5.51 -0.36
C ARG A 37 -31.79 4.03 -0.29
N GLY A 38 -31.94 3.28 0.81
CA GLY A 38 -32.57 3.54 2.10
C GLY A 38 -32.43 2.35 3.08
N THR A 39 -32.58 2.66 4.37
CA THR A 39 -33.19 1.92 5.50
C THR A 39 -33.25 0.38 5.57
N ARG A 40 -32.50 -0.16 6.55
CA ARG A 40 -32.84 -1.11 7.65
C ARG A 40 -34.09 -2.01 7.58
N ARG A 41 -33.90 -3.30 7.91
CA ARG A 41 -34.57 -4.18 8.93
C ARG A 41 -34.15 -5.64 8.63
N SER A 42 -33.49 -6.45 9.47
CA SER A 42 -33.67 -6.99 10.85
C SER A 42 -34.60 -8.22 10.98
N ARG A 43 -34.04 -9.30 11.58
CA ARG A 43 -34.67 -10.42 12.36
C ARG A 43 -35.40 -11.50 11.54
N ALA A 44 -35.52 -12.79 11.90
CA ALA A 44 -35.07 -13.71 12.98
C ALA A 44 -35.73 -15.08 12.63
N SER A 45 -35.04 -16.23 12.62
CA SER A 45 -35.02 -17.30 13.66
C SER A 45 -35.98 -18.51 13.47
N ALA A 46 -35.42 -19.70 13.79
CA ALA A 46 -36.02 -20.95 14.32
C ALA A 46 -36.92 -21.81 13.40
N SER A 47 -36.51 -23.00 12.96
CA SER A 47 -36.39 -24.32 13.63
C SER A 47 -37.74 -25.03 13.88
N THR A 48 -37.88 -26.28 13.41
CA THR A 48 -38.58 -27.41 14.07
C THR A 48 -38.37 -28.69 13.25
N SER A 49 -37.91 -29.73 13.95
CA SER A 49 -37.63 -31.08 13.47
C SER A 49 -38.90 -31.95 13.43
N ASN A 50 -38.96 -32.94 12.53
CA ASN A 50 -39.53 -34.26 12.83
C ASN A 50 -39.10 -35.32 11.80
N SER A 51 -38.80 -36.52 12.31
CA SER A 51 -38.34 -37.73 11.61
C SER A 51 -39.48 -38.70 11.29
N ILE A 52 -39.40 -39.47 10.19
CA ILE A 52 -39.86 -40.88 10.06
C ILE A 52 -39.38 -41.52 8.71
N VAL A 53 -38.47 -42.50 8.85
CA VAL A 53 -38.31 -43.86 8.24
C VAL A 53 -38.64 -44.16 6.74
N ARG A 54 -37.54 -44.48 5.99
CA ARG A 54 -37.25 -45.53 4.95
C ARG A 54 -37.97 -45.55 3.59
N VAL A 55 -37.19 -45.69 2.51
CA VAL A 55 -36.91 -46.93 1.72
C VAL A 55 -35.78 -46.60 0.72
N SER A 56 -34.95 -47.60 0.42
CA SER A 56 -33.78 -47.54 -0.46
C SER A 56 -34.16 -47.32 -1.92
N ASP A 57 -33.64 -46.26 -2.54
CA ASP A 57 -33.46 -46.16 -3.98
C ASP A 57 -32.10 -45.55 -4.28
N THR A 58 -31.31 -46.28 -5.05
CA THR A 58 -30.00 -45.83 -5.55
C THR A 58 -30.28 -44.94 -6.74
N GLU A 59 -30.61 -43.66 -6.49
CA GLU A 59 -30.64 -42.66 -7.55
C GLU A 59 -29.25 -42.05 -7.69
N GLN A 60 -28.61 -42.35 -8.83
CA GLN A 60 -27.42 -41.66 -9.29
C GLN A 60 -27.74 -40.18 -9.46
N GLN A 61 -27.18 -39.36 -8.58
CA GLN A 61 -27.26 -37.91 -8.66
C GLN A 61 -26.60 -37.45 -9.97
N PRO A 62 -27.28 -36.65 -10.82
CA PRO A 62 -26.63 -36.09 -12.00
C PRO A 62 -25.44 -35.23 -11.55
N PRO A 63 -24.36 -35.15 -12.36
CA PRO A 63 -23.20 -34.37 -12.00
C PRO A 63 -23.63 -32.93 -11.68
N PRO A 64 -23.03 -32.30 -10.66
CA PRO A 64 -23.36 -30.92 -10.32
C PRO A 64 -23.19 -30.04 -11.57
N PRO A 65 -24.06 -29.03 -11.77
CA PRO A 65 -23.86 -28.05 -12.83
C PRO A 65 -22.44 -27.49 -12.69
N PRO A 66 -21.75 -27.20 -13.82
CA PRO A 66 -20.41 -26.64 -13.76
C PRO A 66 -20.45 -25.46 -12.80
N GLN A 67 -19.70 -25.60 -11.70
CA GLN A 67 -19.50 -24.51 -10.79
C GLN A 67 -18.75 -23.48 -11.63
N ASP A 68 -19.46 -22.44 -12.06
CA ASP A 68 -18.85 -21.19 -12.44
C ASP A 68 -18.06 -20.74 -11.21
N GLN A 69 -16.82 -21.21 -11.15
CA GLN A 69 -15.81 -20.64 -10.31
C GLN A 69 -15.58 -19.25 -10.87
N GLN A 70 -16.44 -18.31 -10.48
CA GLN A 70 -16.07 -16.91 -10.41
C GLN A 70 -14.97 -16.84 -9.35
N GLN A 71 -13.77 -17.28 -9.74
CA GLN A 71 -12.53 -16.89 -9.11
C GLN A 71 -12.60 -15.37 -9.13
N GLN A 72 -12.87 -14.77 -7.98
CA GLN A 72 -12.58 -13.37 -7.76
C GLN A 72 -11.07 -13.26 -7.96
N GLN A 73 -10.67 -12.94 -9.19
CA GLN A 73 -9.30 -12.66 -9.56
C GLN A 73 -8.90 -11.47 -8.70
N GLN A 74 -8.26 -11.74 -7.57
CA GLN A 74 -7.47 -10.72 -6.91
C GLN A 74 -6.51 -10.22 -7.99
N PRO A 75 -6.44 -8.90 -8.24
CA PRO A 75 -5.50 -8.37 -9.23
C PRO A 75 -4.13 -8.95 -8.89
N ASN A 76 -3.43 -9.47 -9.90
CA ASN A 76 -2.15 -10.15 -9.78
C ASN A 76 -1.11 -9.18 -9.18
N ARG A 77 -1.08 -9.06 -7.85
CA ARG A 77 -0.10 -8.25 -7.13
C ARG A 77 1.17 -9.09 -7.06
N SER A 78 2.25 -8.57 -7.64
CA SER A 78 3.56 -9.19 -7.47
C SER A 78 3.82 -9.38 -5.97
N PRO A 79 4.24 -10.57 -5.53
CA PRO A 79 4.58 -10.79 -4.13
C PRO A 79 5.80 -9.94 -3.73
N CYS A 80 5.86 -9.60 -2.45
CA CYS A 80 7.05 -9.00 -1.83
C CYS A 80 8.23 -9.94 -2.05
N THR A 81 9.34 -9.44 -2.61
CA THR A 81 10.53 -10.24 -2.89
C THR A 81 11.42 -10.38 -1.65
N ASP A 82 12.35 -11.34 -1.66
CA ASP A 82 13.35 -11.45 -0.59
C ASP A 82 14.19 -10.17 -0.44
N TYR A 83 14.43 -9.47 -1.56
CA TYR A 83 15.10 -8.16 -1.55
C TYR A 83 14.28 -7.09 -0.84
N ASP A 84 12.96 -7.04 -1.08
CA ASP A 84 12.07 -6.10 -0.42
C ASP A 84 12.01 -6.38 1.09
N MET A 85 11.92 -7.65 1.50
CA MET A 85 11.95 -8.01 2.91
C MET A 85 13.26 -7.60 3.60
N ALA A 86 14.40 -7.85 2.96
CA ALA A 86 15.70 -7.44 3.48
C ALA A 86 15.81 -5.91 3.58
N TYR A 87 15.29 -5.18 2.59
CA TYR A 87 15.24 -3.73 2.60
C TYR A 87 14.39 -3.22 3.77
N PHE A 88 13.15 -3.69 3.93
CA PHE A 88 12.27 -3.25 5.04
C PHE A 88 12.85 -3.62 6.41
N HIS A 89 13.48 -4.79 6.53
CA HIS A 89 14.15 -5.21 7.76
C HIS A 89 15.29 -4.25 8.14
N SER A 90 16.04 -3.73 7.17
CA SER A 90 17.12 -2.76 7.44
C SER A 90 16.61 -1.44 8.06
N TYR A 91 15.33 -1.10 7.84
CA TYR A 91 14.68 0.06 8.45
C TYR A 91 13.88 -0.26 9.72
N ALA A 92 13.85 -1.52 10.17
CA ALA A 92 13.09 -1.88 11.38
C ALA A 92 13.77 -1.41 12.68
N HIS A 93 15.05 -1.01 12.66
CA HIS A 93 15.81 -0.64 13.87
C HIS A 93 15.91 0.88 14.08
N LEU A 94 15.83 1.33 15.34
CA LEU A 94 15.91 2.76 15.70
C LEU A 94 17.22 3.44 15.28
N GLY A 95 18.33 2.70 15.15
CA GLY A 95 19.65 3.24 14.84
C GLY A 95 19.69 4.07 13.55
N ILE A 96 19.15 3.52 12.46
CA ILE A 96 19.14 4.20 11.16
C ILE A 96 18.22 5.43 11.17
N HIS A 97 17.08 5.34 11.87
CA HIS A 97 16.17 6.48 12.02
C HIS A 97 16.77 7.59 12.87
N GLN A 98 17.52 7.24 13.92
CA GLN A 98 18.23 8.21 14.74
C GLN A 98 19.30 8.96 13.92
N GLU A 99 20.07 8.25 13.09
CA GLU A 99 21.04 8.86 12.19
C GLU A 99 20.35 9.82 11.21
N MET A 100 19.27 9.36 10.59
CA MET A 100 18.44 10.18 9.72
C MET A 100 17.92 11.44 10.42
N ILE A 101 17.35 11.34 11.62
CA ILE A 101 16.80 12.49 12.36
C ILE A 101 17.91 13.47 12.80
N LYS A 102 19.10 12.94 13.15
CA LYS A 102 20.25 13.76 13.52
C LYS A 102 20.84 14.53 12.33
N ASP A 103 20.60 14.09 11.10
CA ASP A 103 20.86 14.92 9.92
C ASP A 103 19.93 16.14 9.93
N ARG A 104 20.51 17.27 10.35
CA ARG A 104 19.81 18.55 10.49
C ARG A 104 19.40 19.13 9.14
N VAL A 105 20.24 19.01 8.11
CA VAL A 105 19.93 19.59 6.80
C VAL A 105 18.74 18.86 6.22
N ARG A 106 18.75 17.53 6.25
CA ARG A 106 17.63 16.70 5.81
C ARG A 106 16.35 17.03 6.58
N THR A 107 16.39 16.95 7.91
CA THR A 107 15.19 17.04 8.75
C THR A 107 14.58 18.44 8.73
N GLU A 108 15.40 19.49 8.82
CA GLU A 108 14.90 20.87 8.80
C GLU A 108 14.38 21.27 7.42
N THR A 109 15.00 20.78 6.33
CA THR A 109 14.50 21.08 4.98
C THR A 109 13.08 20.56 4.78
N TYR A 110 12.77 19.34 5.23
CA TYR A 110 11.40 18.82 5.19
C TYR A 110 10.45 19.62 6.08
N ARG A 111 10.88 19.93 7.31
CA ARG A 111 10.07 20.73 8.25
C ARG A 111 9.71 22.08 7.65
N GLU A 112 10.70 22.81 7.14
CA GLU A 112 10.52 24.11 6.53
C GLU A 112 9.65 24.05 5.28
N ALA A 113 9.84 23.03 4.42
CA ALA A 113 9.01 22.84 3.24
C ALA A 113 7.54 22.62 3.60
N ILE A 114 7.26 21.79 4.61
CA ILE A 114 5.89 21.53 5.10
C ILE A 114 5.28 22.82 5.68
N MET A 115 6.00 23.52 6.55
CA MET A 115 5.49 24.74 7.20
C MET A 115 5.25 25.88 6.21
N ARG A 116 6.10 26.03 5.18
CA ARG A 116 5.89 27.03 4.12
C ARG A 116 4.62 26.79 3.29
N HIS A 117 4.14 25.55 3.24
CA HIS A 117 2.92 25.18 2.53
C HIS A 117 1.76 24.87 3.49
N GLN A 118 1.80 25.39 4.72
CA GLN A 118 0.78 25.18 5.74
C GLN A 118 -0.64 25.53 5.25
N ASP A 119 -0.81 26.53 4.39
CA ASP A 119 -2.13 26.90 3.86
C ASP A 119 -2.70 25.83 2.90
N SER A 120 -1.82 25.09 2.22
CA SER A 120 -2.19 23.90 1.43
C SER A 120 -2.32 22.64 2.30
N ILE A 121 -1.60 22.65 3.44
CA ILE A 121 -1.64 21.80 4.62
C ILE A 121 -3.02 21.61 5.28
N ALA A 122 -3.50 22.75 5.75
CA ALA A 122 -4.47 22.87 6.81
C ALA A 122 -5.83 22.32 6.41
N GLY A 123 -6.41 21.51 7.29
CA GLY A 123 -7.71 20.88 7.06
C GLY A 123 -7.71 19.76 6.02
N LYS A 124 -6.57 19.42 5.41
CA LYS A 124 -6.47 18.33 4.42
C LYS A 124 -6.13 16.99 5.05
N VAL A 125 -6.37 15.93 4.30
CA VAL A 125 -5.93 14.57 4.63
C VAL A 125 -4.61 14.32 3.92
N VAL A 126 -3.59 13.89 4.66
CA VAL A 126 -2.22 13.66 4.17
C VAL A 126 -1.88 12.17 4.30
N VAL A 127 -1.05 11.66 3.39
CA VAL A 127 -0.44 10.33 3.48
C VAL A 127 1.08 10.51 3.52
N ASP A 128 1.73 9.92 4.51
CA ASP A 128 3.19 9.87 4.67
C ASP A 128 3.66 8.44 4.38
N VAL A 129 4.36 8.25 3.26
CA VAL A 129 4.75 6.93 2.73
C VAL A 129 6.20 6.65 3.11
N GLY A 130 6.44 5.54 3.82
CA GLY A 130 7.73 5.28 4.45
C GLY A 130 7.95 6.21 5.63
N CYS A 131 6.93 6.30 6.51
CA CYS A 131 6.91 7.31 7.57
C CYS A 131 8.02 7.10 8.62
N GLY A 132 8.61 5.90 8.71
CA GLY A 132 9.60 5.53 9.71
C GLY A 132 9.07 5.78 11.11
N THR A 133 9.78 6.62 11.86
CA THR A 133 9.39 7.08 13.21
C THR A 133 8.23 8.10 13.21
N GLY A 134 7.74 8.52 12.05
CA GLY A 134 6.60 9.42 11.91
C GLY A 134 6.93 10.90 12.06
N ILE A 135 8.21 11.31 12.04
CA ILE A 135 8.59 12.71 12.26
C ILE A 135 7.98 13.67 11.22
N LEU A 136 7.87 13.26 9.95
CA LEU A 136 7.24 14.06 8.90
C LEU A 136 5.73 14.11 9.07
N SER A 137 5.12 13.00 9.46
CA SER A 137 3.71 12.95 9.87
C SER A 137 3.39 13.95 10.98
N ILE A 138 4.27 14.10 11.98
CA ILE A 138 4.12 15.08 13.06
C ILE A 138 4.20 16.51 12.49
N PHE A 139 5.13 16.81 11.58
CA PHE A 139 5.20 18.13 10.95
C PHE A 139 3.93 18.45 10.14
N CYS A 140 3.39 17.49 9.40
CA CYS A 140 2.11 17.66 8.70
C CYS A 140 0.95 17.92 9.66
N ALA A 141 0.90 17.23 10.80
CA ALA A 141 -0.10 17.48 11.83
C ALA A 141 0.05 18.88 12.46
N GLN A 142 1.29 19.31 12.73
CA GLN A 142 1.58 20.67 13.21
C GLN A 142 1.21 21.76 12.19
N ALA A 143 1.36 21.47 10.88
CA ALA A 143 0.85 22.31 9.80
C ALA A 143 -0.69 22.28 9.66
N GLY A 144 -1.41 21.65 10.59
CA GLY A 144 -2.86 21.69 10.65
C GLY A 144 -3.56 20.68 9.77
N ALA A 145 -2.88 19.62 9.31
CA ALA A 145 -3.55 18.51 8.61
C ALA A 145 -4.72 17.98 9.46
N LYS A 146 -5.87 17.75 8.82
CA LYS A 146 -7.06 17.17 9.47
C LYS A 146 -6.82 15.73 9.91
N ARG A 147 -6.04 14.98 9.14
CA ARG A 147 -5.65 13.60 9.41
C ARG A 147 -4.40 13.27 8.61
N VAL A 148 -3.47 12.56 9.22
CA VAL A 148 -2.29 12.00 8.55
C VAL A 148 -2.37 10.49 8.62
N TYR A 149 -2.26 9.81 7.48
CA TYR A 149 -2.05 8.37 7.39
C TYR A 149 -0.55 8.12 7.25
N ALA A 150 0.09 7.71 8.33
CA ALA A 150 1.48 7.33 8.35
C ALA A 150 1.59 5.84 8.00
N VAL A 151 2.25 5.50 6.89
CA VAL A 151 2.37 4.13 6.39
C VAL A 151 3.83 3.76 6.32
N ASP A 152 4.19 2.65 6.98
CA ASP A 152 5.51 2.04 6.89
C ASP A 152 5.37 0.54 6.66
N ALA A 153 6.33 -0.01 5.91
CA ALA A 153 6.39 -1.44 5.59
C ALA A 153 7.36 -2.21 6.50
N SER A 154 8.19 -1.51 7.26
CA SER A 154 9.08 -2.08 8.26
C SER A 154 8.39 -2.26 9.61
N ASP A 155 9.00 -3.08 10.48
CA ASP A 155 8.53 -3.32 11.85
C ASP A 155 8.94 -2.20 12.83
N ILE A 156 9.29 -1.00 12.33
CA ILE A 156 9.74 0.13 13.16
C ILE A 156 8.70 0.55 14.20
N ALA A 157 7.40 0.37 13.90
CA ALA A 157 6.31 0.69 14.81
C ALA A 157 6.22 -0.28 16.02
N LEU A 158 6.95 -1.40 15.99
CA LEU A 158 6.96 -2.42 17.04
C LEU A 158 8.21 -2.33 17.96
N GLN A 159 9.10 -1.36 17.73
CA GLN A 159 10.33 -1.17 18.52
C GLN A 159 10.09 -0.51 19.89
#